data_AF-A0A1B3WQY9-F1
#
_entry.id   AF-A0A1B3WQY9-F1
#
_cell.length_a   1.000
_cell.length_b   1.000
_cell.length_c   1.000
_cell.angle_alpha   90.00
_cell.angle_beta   90.00
_cell.angle_gamma   90.00
#
_symmetry.space_group_name_H-M   'P 1'
#
loop_
_entity.id
_entity.type
_entity.pdbx_description
1 polymer ?
#
loop_
_entity_poly.entity_id
_entity_poly.type
_entity_poly.pdbx_seq_one_letter_code
_entity_poly.pdbx_strand_id
1 'polypeptide(L)'
;MNISVEAGVKESAERILDKLGISMRAAVEMYLKQIAFEGRIPLHLSVPVVPDELNAALMTDEELQAAVAEGVKDFAEGRYKDLDDVFAKVLGDL
;
A
#
# COMPACT_ATOMS: atom_id res chain seq x y z
N MET A 1 11.26 -30.64 7.41
CA MET A 1 10.76 -30.32 6.05
C MET A 1 11.80 -29.41 5.40
N ASN A 2 12.33 -29.76 4.23
CA ASN A 2 13.34 -28.95 3.55
C ASN A 2 12.66 -28.18 2.43
N ILE A 3 12.65 -26.85 2.50
CA ILE A 3 12.16 -25.98 1.45
C ILE A 3 13.38 -25.54 0.63
N SER A 4 13.36 -25.85 -0.67
CA SER A 4 14.36 -25.35 -1.62
C SER A 4 13.76 -24.17 -2.35
N VAL A 5 14.38 -23.00 -2.18
CA VAL A 5 14.06 -21.76 -2.88
C VAL A 5 15.29 -21.37 -3.68
N GLU A 6 15.09 -20.80 -4.86
CA GLU A 6 16.17 -20.24 -5.65
C GLU A 6 16.99 -19.23 -4.81
N ALA A 7 18.32 -19.28 -4.92
CA ALA A 7 19.22 -18.51 -4.07
C ALA A 7 18.94 -16.98 -4.16
N GLY A 8 18.68 -16.45 -5.36
CA GLY A 8 18.40 -15.02 -5.54
C GLY A 8 17.08 -14.56 -4.91
N VAL A 9 16.05 -15.42 -4.93
CA VAL A 9 14.76 -15.16 -4.28
C VAL A 9 14.93 -15.17 -2.76
N LYS A 10 15.69 -16.13 -2.24
CA LYS A 10 15.97 -16.24 -0.80
C LYS A 10 16.71 -15.03 -0.25
N GLU A 11 17.77 -14.59 -0.92
CA GLU A 11 18.54 -13.40 -0.50
C GLU A 11 17.68 -12.13 -0.51
N SER A 12 16.84 -11.98 -1.55
CA SER A 12 15.92 -10.84 -1.64
C SER A 12 14.89 -10.84 -0.50
N ALA A 13 14.36 -12.01 -0.16
CA ALA A 13 13.44 -12.17 0.97
C ALA A 13 14.13 -11.87 2.31
N GLU A 14 15.33 -12.38 2.55
CA GLU A 14 16.11 -12.09 3.77
C GLU A 14 16.34 -10.58 3.94
N ARG A 15 16.73 -9.87 2.88
CA ARG A 15 16.95 -8.42 2.92
C ARG A 15 15.70 -7.62 3.30
N ILE A 16 14.51 -8.04 2.84
CA ILE A 16 13.25 -7.38 3.18
C ILE A 16 12.89 -7.66 4.63
N LEU A 17 13.02 -8.91 5.06
CA LEU A 17 12.70 -9.34 6.42
C LEU A 17 13.62 -8.68 7.47
N ASP A 18 14.91 -8.50 7.16
CA ASP A 18 15.85 -7.78 8.01
C ASP A 18 15.44 -6.32 8.23
N LYS A 19 14.96 -5.63 7.19
CA LYS A 19 14.44 -4.25 7.30
C LYS A 19 13.19 -4.17 8.19
N LEU A 20 12.41 -5.24 8.24
CA LEU A 20 11.23 -5.36 9.10
C LEU A 20 11.57 -5.85 10.52
N GLY A 21 12.83 -6.22 10.78
CA GLY A 21 13.25 -6.81 12.04
C GLY A 21 12.71 -8.23 12.29
N ILE A 22 12.34 -8.94 11.22
CA ILE A 22 11.73 -10.27 11.27
C ILE A 22 12.75 -11.29 10.77
N SER A 23 12.96 -12.39 11.51
CA SER A 23 13.80 -13.48 10.99
C SER A 23 13.06 -14.31 9.94
N MET A 24 13.79 -14.93 9.01
CA MET A 24 13.23 -15.88 8.04
C MET A 24 12.36 -16.96 8.71
N ARG A 25 12.80 -17.48 9.88
CA ARG A 25 12.03 -18.46 10.66
C ARG A 25 10.68 -17.89 11.14
N ALA A 26 10.70 -16.68 11.70
CA ALA A 26 9.49 -16.03 12.18
C ALA A 26 8.51 -15.75 11.03
N ALA A 27 9.01 -15.32 9.87
CA ALA A 27 8.18 -15.11 8.68
C ALA A 27 7.51 -16.40 8.18
N VAL A 28 8.27 -17.50 8.11
CA VAL A 28 7.72 -18.83 7.74
C VAL A 28 6.67 -19.28 8.75
N GLU A 29 6.93 -19.10 10.05
CA GLU A 29 5.97 -19.46 11.11
C GLU A 29 4.67 -18.65 11.00
N MET A 30 4.77 -17.34 10.75
CA MET A 30 3.61 -16.47 10.55
C MET A 30 2.78 -16.91 9.33
N TYR A 31 3.44 -17.20 8.21
CA TYR A 31 2.77 -17.66 6.99
C TYR A 31 2.00 -18.98 7.21
N LEU A 32 2.63 -19.94 7.90
CA LEU A 32 1.97 -21.22 8.21
C LEU A 32 0.80 -21.06 9.18
N LYS A 33 0.92 -20.18 10.18
CA LYS A 33 -0.20 -19.83 11.08
C LYS A 33 -1.35 -19.21 10.31
N GLN A 34 -1.06 -18.34 9.35
CA GLN A 34 -2.08 -17.73 8.50
C GLN A 34 -2.81 -18.75 7.62
N ILE A 35 -2.08 -19.72 7.04
CA ILE A 35 -2.71 -20.85 6.32
C ILE A 35 -3.66 -21.63 7.23
N ALA A 36 -3.19 -21.98 8.42
CA ALA A 36 -3.98 -22.76 9.37
C ALA A 36 -5.22 -21.99 9.85
N PHE A 37 -5.10 -20.68 10.04
CA PHE A 37 -6.18 -19.82 10.50
C PHE A 37 -7.23 -19.54 9.42
N GLU A 38 -6.80 -19.24 8.19
CA GLU A 38 -7.71 -18.90 7.09
C GLU A 38 -8.20 -20.12 6.30
N GLY A 39 -7.59 -21.29 6.49
CA GLY A 39 -7.89 -22.50 5.72
C GLY A 39 -7.55 -22.39 4.22
N ARG A 40 -6.71 -21.44 3.82
CA ARG A 40 -6.31 -21.16 2.43
C ARG A 40 -4.88 -20.63 2.35
N ILE A 41 -4.31 -20.60 1.14
CA ILE A 41 -2.98 -20.01 0.88
C ILE A 41 -3.11 -18.48 0.82
N PRO A 42 -2.45 -17.72 1.72
CA PRO A 42 -2.55 -16.27 1.75
C PRO A 42 -1.59 -15.65 0.73
N LEU A 43 -2.06 -15.47 -0.51
CA LEU A 43 -1.43 -14.60 -1.49
C LEU A 43 -2.18 -13.26 -1.50
N HIS A 44 -1.56 -12.20 -0.99
CA HIS A 44 -2.08 -10.84 -1.20
C HIS A 44 -1.71 -10.40 -2.61
N LEU A 45 -2.65 -10.53 -3.56
CA LEU A 45 -2.53 -9.92 -4.87
C LEU A 45 -3.05 -8.48 -4.81
N SER A 46 -2.19 -7.52 -4.48
CA SER A 46 -2.48 -6.11 -4.76
C SER A 46 -1.23 -5.25 -4.73
N VAL A 47 -0.84 -4.73 -5.89
CA VAL A 47 -0.22 -3.40 -5.99
C VAL A 47 -1.37 -2.40 -5.82
N PRO A 48 -1.26 -1.38 -4.95
CA PRO A 48 -2.23 -0.29 -4.96
C PRO A 48 -2.22 0.32 -6.35
N VAL A 49 -3.31 0.15 -7.11
CA VAL A 49 -3.51 0.90 -8.34
C VAL A 49 -3.81 2.32 -7.89
N VAL A 50 -2.78 3.17 -7.89
CA VAL A 50 -3.01 4.61 -7.87
C VAL A 50 -3.57 4.92 -9.26
N PRO A 51 -4.82 5.42 -9.38
CA PRO A 51 -5.33 5.87 -10.66
C PRO A 51 -4.33 6.82 -11.32
N ASP A 52 -4.07 6.67 -12.61
CA ASP A 52 -3.14 7.55 -13.34
C ASP A 52 -3.56 9.03 -13.19
N GLU A 53 -4.86 9.27 -13.02
CA GLU A 53 -5.52 10.55 -12.71
C GLU A 53 -5.04 11.20 -11.39
N LEU A 54 -4.48 10.43 -10.46
CA LEU A 54 -3.90 10.93 -9.20
C LEU A 54 -2.37 11.01 -9.25
N ASN A 55 -1.75 10.61 -10.36
CA ASN A 55 -0.31 10.63 -10.52
C ASN A 55 0.16 11.90 -11.24
N ALA A 56 0.56 12.91 -10.46
CA ALA A 56 1.07 14.17 -10.99
C ALA A 56 2.30 14.02 -11.92
N ALA A 57 3.03 12.89 -11.85
CA ALA A 57 4.16 12.64 -12.75
C ALA A 57 3.71 12.18 -14.16
N LEU A 58 2.43 11.84 -14.35
CA LEU A 58 1.83 11.46 -15.63
C LEU A 58 0.99 12.58 -16.26
N MET A 59 0.74 13.67 -15.53
CA MET A 59 -0.03 14.82 -16.01
C MET A 59 0.80 15.73 -16.89
N THR A 60 0.15 16.38 -17.88
CA THR A 60 0.75 17.57 -18.52
C THR A 60 0.67 18.78 -17.60
N ASP A 61 1.47 19.81 -17.89
CA ASP A 61 1.45 21.06 -17.12
C ASP A 61 0.05 21.71 -17.14
N GLU A 62 -0.67 21.61 -18.25
CA GLU A 62 -2.04 22.12 -18.38
C GLU A 62 -3.04 21.35 -17.51
N GLU A 63 -2.93 20.02 -17.47
CA GLU A 63 -3.79 19.16 -16.64
C GLU A 63 -3.57 19.44 -15.15
N LEU A 64 -2.31 19.60 -14.73
CA LEU A 64 -1.97 19.95 -13.36
C LEU A 64 -2.50 21.34 -12.98
N GLN A 65 -2.35 22.32 -13.87
CA GLN A 65 -2.87 23.67 -13.64
C GLN A 65 -4.40 23.69 -13.55
N ALA A 66 -5.09 22.92 -14.39
CA ALA A 66 -6.53 22.79 -14.35
C ALA A 66 -7.01 22.17 -13.03
N ALA A 67 -6.36 21.09 -12.57
CA ALA A 67 -6.69 20.45 -11.30
C ALA A 67 -6.51 21.38 -10.09
N VAL A 68 -5.44 22.18 -10.08
CA VAL A 68 -5.20 23.18 -9.03
C VAL A 68 -6.26 24.29 -9.08
N ALA A 69 -6.59 24.78 -10.28
CA ALA A 69 -7.62 25.82 -10.44
C ALA A 69 -9.01 25.34 -10.00
N GLU A 70 -9.34 24.09 -10.29
CA GLU A 70 -10.57 23.44 -9.81
C GLU A 70 -10.57 23.35 -8.27
N GLY A 71 -9.47 22.90 -7.65
CA GLY A 71 -9.36 22.84 -6.18
C GLY A 71 -9.54 24.21 -5.50
N VAL A 72 -9.02 25.28 -6.11
CA VAL A 72 -9.22 26.66 -5.61
C VAL A 72 -10.68 27.09 -5.70
N LYS A 73 -11.36 26.72 -6.80
CA LYS A 73 -12.79 26.99 -6.96
C LYS A 73 -13.64 26.21 -5.96
N ASP A 74 -13.33 24.93 -5.75
CA ASP A 74 -14.00 24.07 -4.78
C ASP A 74 -13.87 24.64 -3.37
N PHE A 75 -12.69 25.13 -2.99
CA PHE A 75 -12.48 25.82 -1.73
C PHE A 75 -13.35 27.08 -1.60
N ALA A 76 -13.38 27.92 -2.65
CA ALA A 76 -14.19 29.14 -2.66
C ALA A 76 -15.71 28.87 -2.57
N GLU A 77 -16.17 27.74 -3.12
CA GLU A 77 -17.57 27.30 -3.07
C GLU A 77 -17.91 26.49 -1.80
N GLY A 78 -16.95 26.31 -0.88
CA GLY A 78 -17.15 25.55 0.36
C GLY A 78 -17.21 24.03 0.16
N ARG A 79 -16.78 23.52 -1.01
CA ARG A 79 -16.70 22.10 -1.35
C ARG A 79 -15.41 21.47 -0.81
N TYR A 80 -15.18 21.61 0.49
CA TYR A 80 -14.05 20.97 1.19
C TYR A 80 -14.56 20.11 2.35
N LYS A 81 -13.69 19.25 2.87
CA LYS A 81 -13.94 18.50 4.10
C LYS A 81 -12.83 18.77 5.09
N ASP A 82 -13.18 18.73 6.37
CA ASP A 82 -12.19 18.82 7.43
C ASP A 82 -11.23 17.63 7.35
N LEU A 83 -9.95 17.91 7.60
CA LEU A 83 -8.89 16.93 7.44
C LEU A 83 -9.00 15.81 8.49
N ASP A 84 -9.39 16.16 9.72
CA ASP A 84 -9.51 15.20 10.82
C ASP A 84 -10.70 14.26 10.57
N ASP A 85 -11.83 14.80 10.08
CA ASP A 85 -13.00 14.01 9.67
C ASP A 85 -12.67 13.02 8.53
N VAL A 86 -11.82 13.45 7.58
CA VAL A 86 -11.38 12.60 6.47
C VAL A 86 -10.47 11.49 6.96
N PHE A 87 -9.49 11.80 7.82
CA PHE A 87 -8.58 10.79 8.36
C PHE A 87 -9.30 9.74 9.19
N ALA A 88 -10.23 10.16 10.08
CA ALA A 88 -11.05 9.24 10.86
C ALA A 88 -11.85 8.29 9.96
N LYS A 89 -12.40 8.80 8.85
CA LYS A 89 -13.18 8.00 7.90
C LYS A 89 -12.35 7.05 7.04
N VAL A 90 -11.16 7.47 6.59
CA VAL A 90 -10.34 6.72 5.63
C VAL A 90 -9.44 5.69 6.30
N LEU A 91 -8.85 6.03 7.44
CA LEU A 91 -7.94 5.12 8.15
C LEU A 91 -8.67 4.22 9.15
N GLY A 92 -9.92 4.53 9.48
CA GLY A 92 -10.61 3.94 10.63
C GLY A 92 -9.97 4.43 11.93
N ASP A 93 -10.77 4.55 12.99
CA ASP A 93 -10.25 4.86 14.34
C ASP A 93 -9.08 3.91 14.65
N LEU A 94 -7.87 4.47 14.72
CA LEU A 94 -6.65 3.75 15.06
C LEU A 94 -6.59 3.46 16.57
#